data_AF-A0A915YWU6-F1
#
_entry.id   AF-A0A915YWU6-F1
#
_cell.length_a   1.000
_cell.length_b   1.000
_cell.length_c   1.000
_cell.angle_alpha   90.00
_cell.angle_beta   90.00
_cell.angle_gamma   90.00
#
_symmetry.space_group_name_H-M   'P 1'
#
loop_
_entity.id
_entity.type
_entity.pdbx_description
1 polymer ?
#
loop_
_entity_poly.entity_id
_entity_poly.type
_entity_poly.pdbx_seq_one_letter_code
_entity_poly.pdbx_strand_id
1 'polypeptide(L)'
;MRKTLNGSDFLIKDLTVGEEKVLIFTTTSNIKYLAQSNFWLADGTFKMPQFIITDFEIAAINAIRAEFQEVQNKGYHFHLLQNIYRKVQEFGLTVQYGIDETFSLLIRHIPALAFLPHNNIPSAFDELRAIMPEEANSIMKWFKIYYIYGRIRRTTRSGNIICPDPLFPPSIWSVTDNIEYTFPRTQNIIEAWHRRWNTLVGHAHIGIFKIIKEIQYEQNQVENNIKSIL
;
A
#
# COMPACT_ATOMS: atom_id res chain seq x y z
N MET A 1 -28.14 10.28 2.28
CA MET A 1 -27.38 11.39 1.65
C MET A 1 -28.12 12.74 1.62
N ARG A 2 -29.45 12.80 1.46
CA ARG A 2 -30.17 14.11 1.44
C ARG A 2 -30.54 14.66 2.82
N LYS A 3 -30.42 13.85 3.87
CA LYS A 3 -30.79 14.21 5.24
C LYS A 3 -29.66 13.91 6.24
N THR A 4 -29.60 14.69 7.31
CA THR A 4 -28.76 14.47 8.49
C THR A 4 -29.28 13.29 9.31
N LEU A 5 -28.48 12.80 10.27
CA LEU A 5 -28.90 11.73 11.20
C LEU A 5 -30.14 12.12 12.04
N ASN A 6 -30.37 13.41 12.22
CA ASN A 6 -31.52 13.95 12.93
C ASN A 6 -32.69 14.30 11.99
N GLY A 7 -32.62 13.88 10.71
CA GLY A 7 -33.71 14.01 9.74
C GLY A 7 -33.85 15.37 9.05
N SER A 8 -32.96 16.32 9.30
CA SER A 8 -32.93 17.63 8.62
C SER A 8 -32.33 17.52 7.22
N ASP A 9 -32.67 18.41 6.30
CA ASP A 9 -32.08 18.40 4.96
C ASP A 9 -30.59 18.78 5.00
N PHE A 10 -29.78 18.05 4.22
CA PHE A 10 -28.31 18.10 4.26
C PHE A 10 -27.67 18.38 2.89
N LEU A 11 -28.24 17.88 1.80
CA LEU A 11 -27.84 18.30 0.45
C LEU A 11 -28.79 19.40 0.00
N ILE A 12 -28.39 20.65 0.16
CA ILE A 12 -29.29 21.80 -0.10
C ILE A 12 -29.22 22.26 -1.55
N LYS A 13 -28.11 22.03 -2.22
CA LYS A 13 -27.99 22.39 -3.63
C LYS A 13 -27.24 21.35 -4.43
N ASP A 14 -27.79 21.04 -5.59
CA ASP A 14 -27.14 20.32 -6.68
C ASP A 14 -27.18 21.29 -7.87
N LEU A 15 -26.01 21.79 -8.26
CA LEU A 15 -25.82 22.77 -9.33
C LEU A 15 -24.96 22.18 -10.43
N THR A 16 -25.31 22.49 -11.66
CA THR A 16 -24.45 22.28 -12.83
C THR A 16 -24.05 23.64 -13.36
N VAL A 17 -22.75 23.91 -13.44
CA VAL A 17 -22.19 25.16 -13.98
C VAL A 17 -21.23 24.78 -15.10
N GLY A 18 -21.65 24.99 -16.36
CA GLY A 18 -20.92 24.48 -17.52
C GLY A 18 -20.93 22.95 -17.56
N GLU A 19 -19.74 22.34 -17.67
CA GLU A 19 -19.55 20.88 -17.57
C GLU A 19 -19.34 20.41 -16.12
N GLU A 20 -19.23 21.32 -15.16
CA GLU A 20 -18.91 20.99 -13.77
C GLU A 20 -20.14 20.84 -12.90
N LYS A 21 -20.06 19.90 -11.95
CA LYS A 21 -21.12 19.62 -10.98
C LYS A 21 -20.70 20.07 -9.58
N VAL A 22 -21.49 20.96 -8.98
CA VAL A 22 -21.26 21.50 -7.65
C VAL A 22 -22.37 21.01 -6.71
N LEU A 23 -21.99 20.26 -5.68
CA LEU A 23 -22.88 19.81 -4.62
C LEU A 23 -22.61 20.60 -3.34
N ILE A 24 -23.64 21.22 -2.77
CA ILE A 24 -23.55 21.97 -1.52
C ILE A 24 -24.23 21.17 -0.41
N PHE A 25 -23.40 20.59 0.45
CA PHE A 25 -23.84 19.88 1.65
C PHE A 25 -23.77 20.79 2.87
N THR A 26 -24.92 21.19 3.39
CA THR A 26 -25.03 22.00 4.60
C THR A 26 -26.46 21.95 5.13
N THR A 27 -26.75 22.57 6.27
CA THR A 27 -28.11 22.67 6.81
C THR A 27 -28.69 24.06 6.57
N THR A 28 -30.02 24.19 6.55
CA THR A 28 -30.69 25.49 6.37
C THR A 28 -30.27 26.48 7.46
N SER A 29 -30.02 26.00 8.67
CA SER A 29 -29.50 26.79 9.78
C SER A 29 -28.09 27.32 9.49
N ASN A 30 -27.20 26.47 8.97
CA ASN A 30 -25.84 26.88 8.61
C ASN A 30 -25.83 27.90 7.47
N ILE A 31 -26.74 27.81 6.49
CA ILE A 31 -26.88 28.85 5.45
C ILE A 31 -27.25 30.19 6.07
N LYS A 32 -28.15 30.22 7.05
CA LYS A 32 -28.52 31.47 7.74
C LYS A 32 -27.32 32.07 8.48
N TYR A 33 -26.52 31.24 9.16
CA TYR A 33 -25.30 31.69 9.82
C TYR A 33 -24.26 32.22 8.82
N LEU A 34 -24.06 31.53 7.70
CA LEU A 34 -23.18 31.99 6.62
C LEU A 34 -23.66 33.32 6.03
N ALA A 35 -24.96 33.46 5.77
CA ALA A 35 -25.54 34.70 5.24
C ALA A 35 -25.40 35.90 6.19
N GLN A 36 -25.28 35.67 7.49
CA GLN A 36 -25.06 36.70 8.52
C GLN A 36 -23.58 36.96 8.80
N SER A 37 -22.66 36.16 8.24
CA SER A 37 -21.23 36.27 8.50
C SER A 37 -20.61 37.38 7.65
N ASN A 38 -19.79 38.23 8.27
CA ASN A 38 -19.14 39.37 7.60
C ASN A 38 -18.06 38.98 6.58
N PHE A 39 -17.49 37.78 6.73
CA PHE A 39 -16.51 37.22 5.79
C PHE A 39 -16.59 35.70 5.82
N TRP A 40 -16.26 35.07 4.68
CA TRP A 40 -16.21 33.62 4.55
C TRP A 40 -14.74 33.20 4.35
N LEU A 41 -14.29 32.24 5.15
CA LEU A 41 -13.02 31.55 4.94
C LEU A 41 -13.33 30.16 4.41
N ALA A 42 -12.83 29.84 3.22
CA ALA A 42 -12.94 28.53 2.62
C ALA A 42 -11.53 28.02 2.34
N ASP A 43 -11.12 26.93 2.98
CA ASP A 43 -9.97 26.13 2.54
C ASP A 43 -10.50 24.93 1.74
N GLY A 44 -9.84 24.65 0.62
CA GLY A 44 -10.17 23.54 -0.24
C GLY A 44 -9.05 22.53 -0.20
N THR A 45 -9.04 21.63 0.78
CA THR A 45 -8.06 20.53 0.79
C THR A 45 -8.58 19.28 1.51
N PHE A 46 -9.28 18.41 0.78
CA PHE A 46 -9.09 16.98 1.07
C PHE A 46 -7.66 16.66 0.63
N LYS A 47 -6.71 16.62 1.57
CA LYS A 47 -5.33 16.21 1.27
C LYS A 47 -5.38 14.80 0.66
N MET A 48 -5.12 14.69 -0.63
CA MET A 48 -4.77 13.41 -1.23
C MET A 48 -3.56 12.87 -0.46
N PRO A 49 -3.59 11.61 0.01
CA PRO A 49 -2.45 11.05 0.72
C PRO A 49 -1.27 11.01 -0.23
N GLN A 50 -0.14 11.64 0.12
CA GLN A 50 1.05 11.63 -0.75
C GLN A 50 1.57 10.20 -1.00
N PHE A 51 1.29 9.29 -0.07
CA PHE A 51 1.75 7.91 -0.10
C PHE A 51 0.64 6.94 0.30
N ILE A 52 0.57 5.80 -0.39
CA ILE A 52 -0.22 4.63 0.03
C ILE A 52 0.73 3.45 0.18
N ILE A 53 0.70 2.81 1.35
CA ILE A 53 1.48 1.61 1.63
C ILE A 53 0.61 0.39 1.34
N THR A 54 1.07 -0.52 0.49
CA THR A 54 0.37 -1.78 0.23
C THR A 54 1.29 -2.98 0.26
N ASP A 55 0.65 -4.15 0.29
CA ASP A 55 1.27 -5.41 -0.07
C ASP A 55 1.81 -5.35 -1.52
N PHE A 56 2.75 -6.24 -1.82
CA PHE A 56 3.30 -6.40 -3.17
C PHE A 56 2.33 -7.20 -4.05
N GLU A 57 1.13 -6.67 -4.25
CA GLU A 57 0.10 -7.25 -5.10
C GLU A 57 -0.22 -6.31 -6.26
N ILE A 58 0.05 -6.78 -7.48
CA ILE A 58 -0.04 -5.92 -8.68
C ILE A 58 -1.46 -5.41 -8.94
N ALA A 59 -2.48 -6.20 -8.59
CA ALA A 59 -3.88 -5.80 -8.73
C ALA A 59 -4.22 -4.60 -7.83
N ALA A 60 -3.79 -4.64 -6.56
CA ALA A 60 -3.97 -3.55 -5.62
C ALA A 60 -3.21 -2.29 -6.06
N ILE A 61 -1.95 -2.44 -6.49
CA ILE A 61 -1.14 -1.32 -6.99
C ILE A 61 -1.80 -0.67 -8.22
N ASN A 62 -2.29 -1.48 -9.16
CA ASN A 62 -2.95 -0.97 -10.36
C ASN A 62 -4.27 -0.26 -10.03
N ALA A 63 -5.07 -0.80 -9.11
CA ALA A 63 -6.28 -0.14 -8.63
C ALA A 63 -5.96 1.21 -7.99
N ILE A 64 -4.94 1.28 -7.13
CA ILE A 64 -4.50 2.54 -6.51
C ILE A 64 -4.06 3.55 -7.57
N ARG A 65 -3.27 3.13 -8.55
CA ARG A 65 -2.82 4.03 -9.63
C ARG A 65 -3.97 4.54 -10.50
N ALA A 66 -5.01 3.73 -10.69
CA ALA A 66 -6.19 4.12 -11.45
C ALA A 66 -7.05 5.16 -10.71
N GLU A 67 -7.24 4.96 -9.40
CA GLU A 67 -8.08 5.83 -8.57
C GLU A 67 -7.33 7.07 -8.05
N PHE A 68 -6.02 6.97 -7.84
CA PHE A 68 -5.17 7.99 -7.23
C PHE A 68 -3.94 8.29 -8.10
N GLN A 69 -4.11 9.17 -9.09
CA GLN A 69 -3.12 9.44 -10.14
C GLN A 69 -1.81 10.10 -9.65
N GLU A 70 -1.83 10.78 -8.50
CA GLU A 70 -0.67 11.49 -7.94
C GLU A 70 -0.05 10.82 -6.71
N VAL A 71 -0.57 9.66 -6.29
CA VAL A 71 -0.17 9.03 -5.03
C VAL A 71 0.95 8.02 -5.26
N GLN A 72 2.02 8.14 -4.48
CA GLN A 72 3.13 7.20 -4.55
C GLN A 72 2.80 5.92 -3.78
N ASN A 73 2.80 4.79 -4.49
CA ASN A 73 2.69 3.48 -3.84
C ASN A 73 4.06 3.07 -3.26
N LYS A 74 4.07 2.67 -1.98
CA LYS A 74 5.25 2.17 -1.29
C LYS A 74 5.00 0.76 -0.77
N GLY A 75 6.01 -0.09 -0.91
CA GLY A 75 6.02 -1.45 -0.40
C GLY A 75 6.61 -1.47 1.01
N TYR A 76 5.96 -2.18 1.93
CA TYR A 76 6.44 -2.25 3.30
C TYR A 76 7.50 -3.35 3.47
N HIS A 77 8.55 -3.05 4.25
CA HIS A 77 9.68 -3.97 4.47
C HIS A 77 9.23 -5.32 5.04
N PHE A 78 8.27 -5.32 5.95
CA PHE A 78 7.75 -6.56 6.52
C PHE A 78 7.09 -7.47 5.46
N HIS A 79 6.30 -6.91 4.53
CA HIS A 79 5.72 -7.69 3.44
C HIS A 79 6.79 -8.22 2.47
N LEU A 80 7.90 -7.47 2.30
CA LEU A 80 9.05 -7.95 1.54
C LEU A 80 9.66 -9.20 2.19
N LEU A 81 9.88 -9.17 3.52
CA LEU A 81 10.32 -10.37 4.26
C LEU A 81 9.36 -11.53 4.11
N GLN A 82 8.05 -11.29 4.26
CA GLN A 82 7.04 -12.33 4.12
C GLN A 82 7.03 -12.96 2.72
N ASN A 83 7.17 -12.14 1.67
CA ASN A 83 7.24 -12.63 0.29
C ASN A 83 8.48 -13.50 0.06
N ILE A 84 9.64 -13.05 0.56
CA ILE A 84 10.89 -13.80 0.46
C ILE A 84 10.76 -15.14 1.19
N TYR A 85 10.23 -15.14 2.41
CA TYR A 85 10.02 -16.37 3.18
C TYR A 85 9.03 -17.33 2.50
N ARG A 86 7.94 -16.82 1.92
CA ARG A 86 7.03 -17.63 1.09
C ARG A 86 7.76 -18.29 -0.09
N LYS A 87 8.72 -17.60 -0.71
CA LYS A 87 9.55 -18.17 -1.78
C LYS A 87 10.58 -19.17 -1.28
N VAL A 88 11.16 -18.98 -0.09
CA VAL A 88 11.98 -20.00 0.56
C VAL A 88 11.18 -21.29 0.74
N GLN A 89 9.92 -21.19 1.16
CA GLN A 89 9.04 -22.35 1.29
C GLN A 89 8.70 -22.99 -0.06
N GLU A 90 8.31 -22.20 -1.05
CA GLU A 90 7.95 -22.68 -2.39
C GLU A 90 9.10 -23.40 -3.10
N PHE A 91 10.34 -22.94 -2.91
CA PHE A 91 11.53 -23.56 -3.49
C PHE A 91 12.07 -24.73 -2.65
N GLY A 92 11.39 -25.13 -1.57
CA GLY A 92 11.81 -26.26 -0.74
C GLY A 92 13.03 -25.98 0.14
N LEU A 93 13.39 -24.71 0.34
CA LEU A 93 14.60 -24.28 1.06
C LEU A 93 14.39 -24.20 2.58
N THR A 94 13.18 -24.47 3.09
CA THR A 94 12.81 -24.31 4.51
C THR A 94 13.72 -25.08 5.46
N VAL A 95 14.06 -26.33 5.13
CA VAL A 95 14.89 -27.19 6.00
C VAL A 95 16.30 -26.62 6.09
N GLN A 96 16.91 -26.28 4.94
CA GLN A 96 18.24 -25.69 4.89
C GLN A 96 18.28 -24.33 5.60
N TYR A 97 17.26 -23.50 5.38
CA TYR A 97 17.11 -22.21 6.06
C TYR A 97 17.03 -22.33 7.60
N GLY A 98 16.48 -23.43 8.12
CA GLY A 98 16.34 -23.67 9.55
C GLY A 98 17.56 -24.31 10.21
N ILE A 99 18.38 -25.05 9.46
CA ILE A 99 19.51 -25.83 9.99
C ILE A 99 20.85 -25.14 9.74
N ASP A 100 21.02 -24.50 8.58
CA ASP A 100 22.25 -23.81 8.19
C ASP A 100 22.15 -22.31 8.48
N GLU A 101 22.83 -21.87 9.54
CA GLU A 101 22.86 -20.47 9.96
C GLU A 101 23.50 -19.56 8.90
N THR A 102 24.52 -20.04 8.18
CA THR A 102 25.21 -19.26 7.14
C THR A 102 24.28 -19.04 5.96
N PHE A 103 23.59 -20.09 5.51
CA PHE A 103 22.58 -19.98 4.46
C PHE A 103 21.44 -19.05 4.89
N SER A 104 20.92 -19.21 6.11
CA SER A 104 19.88 -18.36 6.68
C SER A 104 20.30 -16.89 6.73
N LEU A 105 21.55 -16.62 7.11
CA LEU A 105 22.11 -15.28 7.12
C LEU A 105 22.20 -14.70 5.70
N LEU A 106 22.69 -15.45 4.72
CA LEU A 106 22.78 -15.01 3.33
C LEU A 106 21.39 -14.70 2.73
N ILE A 107 20.39 -15.53 3.00
CA ILE A 107 19.00 -15.24 2.58
C ILE A 107 18.47 -13.96 3.23
N ARG A 108 18.82 -13.68 4.49
CA ARG A 108 18.45 -12.44 5.19
C ARG A 108 19.16 -11.19 4.65
N HIS A 109 20.25 -11.32 3.88
CA HIS A 109 20.84 -10.18 3.18
C HIS A 109 19.96 -9.65 2.04
N ILE A 110 19.11 -10.50 1.44
CA ILE A 110 18.20 -10.09 0.37
C ILE A 110 17.24 -8.98 0.82
N PRO A 111 16.43 -9.14 1.90
CA PRO A 111 15.60 -8.05 2.41
C PRO A 111 16.41 -6.91 3.04
N ALA A 112 17.69 -7.13 3.40
CA ALA A 112 18.55 -6.08 3.95
C ALA A 112 18.96 -5.05 2.87
N LEU A 113 18.90 -5.41 1.59
CA LEU A 113 19.11 -4.46 0.48
C LEU A 113 18.15 -3.26 0.56
N ALA A 114 17.00 -3.40 1.23
CA ALA A 114 16.03 -2.32 1.38
C ALA A 114 16.59 -1.12 2.17
N PHE A 115 17.65 -1.32 2.94
CA PHE A 115 18.32 -0.26 3.70
C PHE A 115 19.38 0.49 2.90
N LEU A 116 19.48 0.22 1.60
CA LEU A 116 20.31 0.99 0.67
C LEU A 116 19.44 1.99 -0.12
N PRO A 117 20.01 3.14 -0.55
CA PRO A 117 19.35 4.00 -1.53
C PRO A 117 18.98 3.21 -2.79
N HIS A 118 17.80 3.45 -3.37
CA HIS A 118 17.31 2.66 -4.52
C HIS A 118 18.31 2.56 -5.69
N ASN A 119 19.11 3.59 -5.91
CA ASN A 119 20.12 3.63 -6.97
C ASN A 119 21.29 2.65 -6.74
N ASN A 120 21.58 2.30 -5.49
CA ASN A 120 22.71 1.43 -5.12
C ASN A 120 22.28 -0.04 -5.02
N ILE A 121 20.97 -0.30 -4.88
CA ILE A 121 20.41 -1.65 -4.72
C ILE A 121 20.82 -2.60 -5.86
N PRO A 122 20.77 -2.23 -7.16
CA PRO A 122 21.14 -3.14 -8.24
C PRO A 122 22.59 -3.61 -8.16
N SER A 123 23.54 -2.71 -7.87
CA SER A 123 24.97 -3.05 -7.72
C SER A 123 25.19 -3.98 -6.52
N ALA A 124 24.63 -3.62 -5.36
CA ALA A 124 24.75 -4.43 -4.15
C ALA A 124 24.10 -5.82 -4.31
N PHE A 125 23.02 -5.92 -5.08
CA PHE A 125 22.41 -7.21 -5.43
C PHE A 125 23.36 -8.09 -6.27
N ASP A 126 24.07 -7.51 -7.22
CA ASP A 126 25.01 -8.26 -8.05
C ASP A 126 26.23 -8.76 -7.25
N GLU A 127 26.72 -7.97 -6.31
CA GLU A 127 27.75 -8.39 -5.34
C GLU A 127 27.25 -9.51 -4.44
N LEU A 128 26.05 -9.37 -3.86
CA LEU A 128 25.44 -10.40 -3.02
C LEU A 128 25.29 -11.71 -3.82
N ARG A 129 24.81 -11.64 -5.06
CA ARG A 129 24.64 -12.81 -5.92
C ARG A 129 25.95 -13.56 -6.18
N ALA A 130 27.10 -12.88 -6.21
CA ALA A 130 28.39 -13.54 -6.44
C ALA A 130 28.83 -14.42 -5.26
N ILE A 131 28.32 -14.16 -4.05
CA ILE A 131 28.65 -14.91 -2.84
C ILE A 131 27.52 -15.89 -2.42
N MET A 132 26.38 -15.89 -3.12
CA MET A 132 25.26 -16.78 -2.79
C MET A 132 25.56 -18.23 -3.18
N PRO A 133 25.15 -19.20 -2.35
CA PRO A 133 25.29 -20.62 -2.65
C PRO A 133 24.35 -21.04 -3.80
N GLU A 134 24.71 -22.10 -4.52
CA GLU A 134 23.98 -22.51 -5.74
C GLU A 134 22.52 -22.88 -5.47
N GLU A 135 22.23 -23.40 -4.28
CA GLU A 135 20.89 -23.74 -3.80
C GLU A 135 19.96 -22.51 -3.77
N ALA A 136 20.53 -21.31 -3.57
CA ALA A 136 19.78 -20.05 -3.58
C ALA A 136 19.60 -19.46 -4.99
N ASN A 137 20.10 -20.09 -6.05
CA ASN A 137 19.99 -19.56 -7.42
C ASN A 137 18.53 -19.32 -7.84
N SER A 138 17.61 -20.20 -7.42
CA SER A 138 16.17 -20.07 -7.72
C SER A 138 15.58 -18.80 -7.13
N ILE A 139 15.86 -18.51 -5.85
CA ILE A 139 15.35 -17.31 -5.18
C ILE A 139 16.03 -16.04 -5.69
N MET A 140 17.34 -16.09 -5.97
CA MET A 140 18.07 -14.95 -6.54
C MET A 140 17.58 -14.61 -7.94
N LYS A 141 17.32 -15.61 -8.79
CA LYS A 141 16.75 -15.40 -10.12
C LYS A 141 15.35 -14.79 -10.05
N TRP A 142 14.51 -15.29 -9.14
CA TRP A 142 13.19 -14.72 -8.91
C TRP A 142 13.29 -13.26 -8.45
N PHE A 143 14.11 -12.97 -7.44
CA PHE A 143 14.25 -11.61 -6.91
C PHE A 143 14.78 -10.64 -7.97
N LYS A 144 15.79 -11.08 -8.75
CA LYS A 144 16.33 -10.34 -9.89
C LYS A 144 15.25 -9.88 -10.86
N ILE A 145 14.35 -10.78 -11.24
CA ILE A 145 13.31 -10.53 -12.24
C ILE A 145 12.20 -9.62 -11.70
N TYR A 146 11.76 -9.84 -10.47
CA TYR A 146 10.56 -9.17 -9.94
C TYR A 146 10.86 -7.86 -9.20
N TYR A 147 12.08 -7.70 -8.66
CA TYR A 147 12.44 -6.59 -7.76
C TYR A 147 13.61 -5.72 -8.24
N ILE A 148 14.47 -6.21 -9.14
CA ILE A 148 15.72 -5.51 -9.52
C ILE A 148 15.72 -5.06 -10.98
N TYR A 149 15.81 -6.00 -11.93
CA TYR A 149 16.10 -5.70 -13.34
C TYR A 149 14.94 -5.95 -14.31
N GLY A 150 13.85 -6.58 -13.84
CA GLY A 150 12.76 -6.95 -14.72
C GLY A 150 13.02 -8.21 -15.53
N ARG A 151 12.00 -8.66 -16.26
CA ARG A 151 12.10 -9.82 -17.17
C ARG A 151 12.55 -9.34 -18.55
N ILE A 152 13.57 -9.97 -19.12
CA ILE A 152 13.96 -9.72 -20.51
C ILE A 152 12.78 -10.06 -21.43
N ARG A 153 12.30 -9.07 -22.20
CA ARG A 153 11.15 -9.21 -23.09
C ARG A 153 11.55 -9.48 -24.53
N ARG A 154 12.60 -8.81 -25.02
CA ARG A 154 13.09 -9.01 -26.40
C ARG A 154 14.56 -8.62 -26.53
N THR A 155 15.34 -9.43 -27.24
CA THR A 155 16.64 -9.02 -27.76
C THR A 155 16.44 -8.59 -29.21
N THR A 156 16.80 -7.35 -29.52
CA THR A 156 16.75 -6.84 -30.89
C THR A 156 17.86 -7.46 -31.75
N ARG A 157 17.70 -7.43 -33.08
CA ARG A 157 18.74 -7.91 -34.02
C ARG A 157 20.08 -7.17 -33.88
N SER A 158 20.09 -5.97 -33.29
CA SER A 158 21.29 -5.18 -33.00
C SER A 158 21.95 -5.53 -31.65
N GLY A 159 21.42 -6.51 -30.91
CA GLY A 159 21.94 -6.92 -29.60
C GLY A 159 21.38 -6.12 -28.42
N ASN A 160 20.55 -5.09 -28.64
CA ASN A 160 19.94 -4.34 -27.54
C ASN A 160 18.89 -5.19 -26.84
N ILE A 161 18.99 -5.28 -25.51
CA ILE A 161 18.07 -6.02 -24.64
C ILE A 161 16.98 -5.06 -24.15
N ILE A 162 15.72 -5.38 -24.43
CA ILE A 162 14.56 -4.65 -23.91
C ILE A 162 14.08 -5.37 -22.65
N CYS A 163 14.32 -4.74 -21.50
CA CYS A 163 13.79 -5.12 -20.20
C CYS A 163 12.80 -4.05 -19.74
N PRO A 164 11.48 -4.31 -19.70
CA PRO A 164 10.57 -3.47 -18.93
C PRO A 164 10.97 -3.46 -17.46
N ASP A 165 10.62 -2.37 -16.76
CA ASP A 165 10.85 -2.22 -15.33
C ASP A 165 10.34 -3.44 -14.55
N PRO A 166 11.03 -3.83 -13.45
CA PRO A 166 10.53 -4.87 -12.55
C PRO A 166 9.12 -4.54 -12.06
N LEU A 167 8.36 -5.57 -11.69
CA LEU A 167 7.02 -5.36 -11.12
C LEU A 167 7.08 -4.50 -9.86
N PHE A 168 8.15 -4.63 -9.07
CA PHE A 168 8.35 -3.92 -7.83
C PHE A 168 9.74 -3.26 -7.81
N PRO A 169 9.92 -2.11 -8.48
CA PRO A 169 11.22 -1.45 -8.54
C PRO A 169 11.76 -1.04 -7.16
N PRO A 170 13.09 -0.94 -6.99
CA PRO A 170 13.74 -0.54 -5.74
C PRO A 170 13.16 0.71 -5.08
N SER A 171 12.70 1.69 -5.87
CA SER A 171 12.09 2.93 -5.39
C SER A 171 10.79 2.73 -4.59
N ILE A 172 10.10 1.59 -4.78
CA ILE A 172 8.87 1.25 -4.05
C ILE A 172 9.21 0.76 -2.64
N TRP A 173 10.29 -0.01 -2.48
CA TRP A 173 10.55 -0.78 -1.26
C TRP A 173 11.85 -0.41 -0.51
N SER A 174 12.67 0.49 -1.05
CA SER A 174 13.79 1.07 -0.30
C SER A 174 13.25 1.84 0.91
N VAL A 175 13.74 1.46 2.09
CA VAL A 175 13.46 2.12 3.36
C VAL A 175 14.22 3.43 3.47
N THR A 176 15.41 3.52 2.87
CA THR A 176 16.29 4.70 2.98
C THR A 176 15.65 5.94 2.36
N ASP A 177 15.01 5.78 1.20
CA ASP A 177 14.31 6.88 0.52
C ASP A 177 13.00 7.27 1.23
N ASN A 178 12.58 6.47 2.20
CA ASN A 178 11.34 6.63 2.95
C ASN A 178 11.58 7.28 4.34
N ILE A 179 12.85 7.48 4.74
CA ILE A 179 13.22 8.04 6.06
C ILE A 179 12.69 9.47 6.24
N GLU A 180 12.62 10.26 5.17
CA GLU A 180 12.14 11.66 5.21
C GLU A 180 10.66 11.78 5.63
N TYR A 181 9.86 10.72 5.46
CA TYR A 181 8.41 10.77 5.64
C TYR A 181 7.91 10.09 6.92
N THR A 182 8.82 9.56 7.76
CA THR A 182 8.48 8.90 9.05
C THR A 182 7.35 7.88 8.95
N PHE A 183 7.38 6.99 7.96
CA PHE A 183 6.36 5.94 7.86
C PHE A 183 6.35 5.07 9.14
N PRO A 184 5.16 4.67 9.63
CA PRO A 184 5.06 3.84 10.81
C PRO A 184 5.85 2.53 10.64
N ARG A 185 6.81 2.30 11.54
CA ARG A 185 7.70 1.11 11.53
C ARG A 185 7.03 -0.18 11.98
N THR A 186 5.76 -0.10 12.39
CA THR A 186 4.93 -1.28 12.63
C THR A 186 3.53 -1.08 12.03
N GLN A 187 3.01 -2.12 11.38
CA GLN A 187 1.62 -2.19 10.92
C GLN A 187 0.70 -2.82 11.98
N ASN A 188 1.07 -2.75 13.27
CA ASN A 188 0.33 -3.37 14.38
C ASN A 188 -1.16 -3.03 14.36
N ILE A 189 -1.52 -1.82 13.92
CA ILE A 189 -2.92 -1.37 13.78
C ILE A 189 -3.63 -2.15 12.68
N ILE A 190 -3.01 -2.29 11.51
CA ILE A 190 -3.55 -3.03 10.36
C ILE A 190 -3.63 -4.52 10.70
N GLU A 191 -2.61 -5.09 11.32
CA GLU A 191 -2.62 -6.50 11.77
C GLU A 191 -3.62 -6.75 12.90
N ALA A 192 -3.78 -5.81 13.83
CA ALA A 192 -4.82 -5.89 14.87
C ALA A 192 -6.21 -5.83 14.25
N TRP A 193 -6.40 -4.95 13.26
CA TRP A 193 -7.64 -4.87 12.48
C TRP A 193 -7.93 -6.18 11.76
N HIS A 194 -6.96 -6.74 11.03
CA HIS A 194 -7.12 -8.04 10.36
C HIS A 194 -7.40 -9.19 11.34
N ARG A 195 -6.73 -9.24 12.49
CA ARG A 195 -6.99 -10.27 13.53
C ARG A 195 -8.38 -10.14 14.12
N ARG A 196 -8.82 -8.91 14.40
CA ARG A 196 -10.18 -8.63 14.85
C ARG A 196 -11.19 -9.06 13.79
N TRP A 197 -10.94 -8.72 12.53
CA TRP A 197 -11.79 -9.08 11.40
C TRP A 197 -11.89 -10.59 11.23
N ASN A 198 -10.78 -11.33 11.25
CA ASN A 198 -10.78 -12.79 11.22
C ASN A 198 -11.54 -13.40 12.41
N THR A 199 -11.54 -12.75 13.58
CA THR A 199 -12.31 -13.21 14.73
C THR A 199 -13.81 -12.96 14.53
N LEU A 200 -14.19 -11.79 14.02
CA LEU A 200 -15.59 -11.40 13.82
C LEU A 200 -16.24 -12.11 12.64
N VAL A 201 -15.49 -12.25 11.54
CA VAL A 201 -16.01 -12.73 10.26
C VAL A 201 -15.26 -13.92 9.63
N GLY A 202 -14.26 -14.51 10.29
CA GLY A 202 -13.48 -15.63 9.74
C GLY A 202 -14.09 -17.03 9.95
N HIS A 203 -15.34 -17.11 10.41
CA HIS A 203 -16.04 -18.39 10.61
C HIS A 203 -16.66 -18.89 9.29
N ALA A 204 -16.61 -20.19 9.05
CA ALA A 204 -17.29 -20.78 7.89
C ALA A 204 -18.80 -20.49 7.94
N HIS A 205 -19.35 -19.90 6.87
CA HIS A 205 -20.77 -19.55 6.67
C HIS A 205 -21.32 -18.37 7.50
N ILE A 206 -20.67 -17.21 7.44
CA ILE A 206 -21.27 -15.98 7.95
C ILE A 206 -22.29 -15.41 6.96
N GLY A 207 -23.47 -15.08 7.46
CA GLY A 207 -24.50 -14.40 6.69
C GLY A 207 -24.09 -12.98 6.30
N ILE A 208 -24.39 -12.59 5.05
CA ILE A 208 -24.04 -11.29 4.46
C ILE A 208 -24.47 -10.10 5.32
N PHE A 209 -25.61 -10.19 6.01
CA PHE A 209 -26.11 -9.14 6.91
C PHE A 209 -25.20 -8.90 8.11
N LYS A 210 -24.57 -9.95 8.63
CA LYS A 210 -23.60 -9.84 9.73
C LYS A 210 -22.34 -9.14 9.23
N ILE A 211 -21.85 -9.48 8.03
CA ILE A 211 -20.70 -8.80 7.40
C ILE A 211 -20.99 -7.31 7.24
N ILE A 212 -22.14 -6.94 6.67
CA ILE A 212 -22.52 -5.55 6.44
C ILE A 212 -22.57 -4.76 7.76
N LYS A 213 -23.12 -5.37 8.82
CA LYS A 213 -23.21 -4.73 10.13
C LYS A 213 -21.83 -4.50 10.76
N GLU A 214 -20.90 -5.46 10.62
CA GLU A 214 -19.52 -5.29 11.10
C GLU A 214 -18.77 -4.21 10.30
N ILE A 215 -18.98 -4.12 8.97
CA ILE A 215 -18.41 -3.04 8.14
C ILE A 215 -18.92 -1.67 8.63
N GLN A 216 -20.21 -1.55 8.88
CA GLN A 216 -20.80 -0.30 9.40
C GLN A 216 -20.24 0.10 10.77
N TYR A 217 -20.00 -0.89 11.64
CA TYR A 217 -19.41 -0.65 12.95
C TYR A 217 -17.96 -0.16 12.84
N GLU A 218 -17.16 -0.81 11.99
CA GLU A 218 -15.77 -0.41 11.71
C GLU A 218 -15.70 1.01 11.10
N GLN A 219 -16.55 1.31 10.11
CA GLN A 219 -16.63 2.66 9.54
C GLN A 219 -16.90 3.71 10.63
N ASN A 220 -17.89 3.48 11.50
CA ASN A 220 -18.24 4.41 12.56
C ASN A 220 -17.10 4.60 13.58
N GLN A 221 -16.39 3.52 13.94
CA GLN A 221 -15.22 3.59 14.83
C GLN A 221 -14.08 4.40 14.19
N VAL A 222 -13.80 4.18 12.91
CA VAL A 222 -12.77 4.94 12.16
C VAL A 222 -13.15 6.42 12.10
N GLU A 223 -14.40 6.77 11.80
CA GLU A 223 -14.87 8.16 11.76
C GLU A 223 -14.75 8.86 13.13
N ASN A 224 -15.06 8.16 14.22
CA ASN A 224 -14.93 8.72 15.57
C ASN A 224 -13.46 8.95 15.95
N ASN A 225 -12.56 8.04 15.57
CA ASN A 225 -11.14 8.21 15.79
C ASN A 225 -10.58 9.40 14.99
N ILE A 226 -10.97 9.55 13.71
CA ILE A 226 -10.57 10.71 12.90
C ILE A 226 -11.04 12.02 13.54
N LYS A 227 -12.31 12.08 13.99
CA LYS A 227 -12.88 13.26 14.67
C LYS A 227 -12.22 13.59 16.01
N SER A 228 -11.60 12.63 16.69
CA SER A 228 -10.86 12.89 17.94
C SER A 228 -9.45 13.45 17.74
N ILE A 229 -8.92 13.38 16.51
CA ILE A 229 -7.57 13.83 16.15
C ILE A 229 -7.60 15.20 15.47
N LEU A 230 -8.77 15.62 14.97
CA LEU A 230 -9.05 16.96 14.42
C LEU A 230 -9.62 17.88 15.51
#